data_AF-A0A8J5PDM4-F1
#
_entry.id   AF-A0A8J5PDM4-F1
#
_cell.length_a   1.000
_cell.length_b   1.000
_cell.length_c   1.000
_cell.angle_alpha   90.00
_cell.angle_beta   90.00
_cell.angle_gamma   90.00
#
_symmetry.space_group_name_H-M   'P 1'
#
loop_
_entity.id
_entity.type
_entity.pdbx_description
1 polymer ?
#
loop_
_entity_poly.entity_id
_entity_poly.type
_entity_poly.pdbx_seq_one_letter_code
_entity_poly.pdbx_strand_id
1 'polypeptide(L)'
;MSSAENVLQWDVLRDQLPSSAQSPINTTDLYEPDRSTNYKASADTSSARLRALQQRFETQFLARYPIISRAWLTRCVRNVAERDGDWSAEACLVFLACAIASLCDCSAHDALTPQTTSMSPASAVSGSCMPDSRRPAYHYWTMAKRRLGWALDEPAGLLAAQCLCLAGFWHLLNFAPRRARNMFYRAIESMRDMTFSSLPDIEKHLARFIHVLCTDLLE
;
A
#
# COMPACT_ATOMS: atom_id res chain seq x y z
N MET A 1 -6.98 -23.73 -14.62
CA MET A 1 -5.74 -24.28 -15.17
C MET A 1 -5.04 -23.15 -15.91
N SER A 2 -3.83 -22.82 -15.49
CA SER A 2 -3.18 -21.51 -15.67
C SER A 2 -2.50 -21.38 -17.04
N SER A 3 -2.79 -20.28 -17.74
CA SER A 3 -2.33 -19.99 -19.12
C SER A 3 -0.81 -19.87 -19.29
N ALA A 4 -0.05 -19.77 -18.19
CA ALA A 4 1.40 -19.62 -18.22
C ALA A 4 2.15 -20.91 -18.57
N GLU A 5 1.58 -22.08 -18.26
CA GLU A 5 2.24 -23.38 -18.49
C GLU A 5 2.27 -23.76 -19.98
N ASN A 6 1.34 -23.22 -20.77
CA ASN A 6 1.29 -23.46 -22.23
C ASN A 6 2.35 -22.66 -23.01
N VAL A 7 2.87 -21.57 -22.43
CA VAL A 7 3.90 -20.73 -23.08
C VAL A 7 5.26 -21.42 -23.07
N LEU A 8 5.54 -22.26 -22.06
CA LEU A 8 6.79 -23.03 -21.95
C LEU A 8 6.80 -24.29 -22.83
N GLN A 9 5.67 -24.64 -23.44
CA GLN A 9 5.55 -25.81 -24.32
C GLN A 9 5.87 -25.50 -25.79
N TRP A 10 6.04 -24.22 -26.15
CA TRP A 10 6.34 -23.81 -27.52
C TRP A 10 7.69 -24.39 -27.99
N ASP A 11 7.64 -25.13 -29.11
CA ASP A 11 8.79 -25.88 -29.64
C ASP A 11 10.00 -24.97 -29.97
N VAL A 12 9.77 -23.66 -30.19
CA VAL A 12 10.83 -22.66 -30.43
C VAL A 12 11.76 -22.44 -29.23
N LEU A 13 11.29 -22.68 -28.00
CA LEU A 13 12.05 -22.43 -26.77
C LEU A 13 12.65 -23.70 -26.16
N ARG A 14 12.29 -24.88 -26.68
CA ARG A 14 12.71 -26.17 -26.11
C ARG A 14 14.19 -26.46 -26.37
N ASP A 15 14.73 -26.00 -27.49
CA ASP A 15 16.11 -26.26 -27.90
C ASP A 15 17.14 -25.28 -27.30
N GLN A 16 16.70 -24.29 -26.51
CA GLN A 16 17.56 -23.23 -25.96
C GLN A 16 17.77 -23.34 -24.44
N LEU A 17 17.27 -24.38 -23.78
CA LEU A 17 17.29 -24.48 -22.32
C LEU A 17 18.42 -25.41 -21.83
N PRO A 18 19.42 -24.91 -21.07
CA PRO A 18 20.43 -25.76 -20.46
C PRO A 18 19.81 -26.74 -19.44
N SER A 19 20.32 -27.98 -19.40
CA SER A 19 19.76 -29.12 -18.66
C SER A 19 19.63 -28.93 -17.14
N SER A 20 20.09 -27.81 -16.57
CA SER A 20 19.90 -27.44 -15.17
C SER A 20 18.50 -26.89 -14.85
N ALA A 21 17.68 -26.58 -15.87
CA ALA A 21 16.35 -25.99 -15.66
C ALA A 21 15.22 -27.02 -15.45
N GLN A 22 15.52 -28.33 -15.45
CA GLN A 22 14.52 -29.39 -15.22
C GLN A 22 14.29 -29.70 -13.74
N SER A 23 14.22 -28.68 -12.90
CA SER A 23 13.73 -28.85 -11.53
C SER A 23 12.25 -28.46 -11.50
N PRO A 24 11.36 -29.28 -10.93
CA PRO A 24 9.96 -28.91 -10.80
C PRO A 24 9.86 -27.62 -9.96
N ILE A 25 9.32 -26.57 -10.58
CA ILE A 25 9.01 -25.31 -9.92
C ILE A 25 7.91 -25.61 -8.90
N ASN A 26 8.30 -25.76 -7.64
CA ASN A 26 7.35 -25.74 -6.54
C ASN A 26 6.67 -24.36 -6.56
N THR A 27 5.38 -24.37 -6.85
CA THR A 27 4.48 -23.21 -6.85
C THR A 27 4.32 -22.72 -5.41
N THR A 28 5.28 -21.94 -4.92
CA THR A 28 5.12 -21.13 -3.72
C THR A 28 5.88 -19.83 -3.93
N ASP A 29 5.42 -19.05 -4.91
CA ASP A 29 5.90 -17.69 -5.12
C ASP A 29 5.16 -16.74 -4.16
N LEU A 30 5.38 -16.99 -2.86
CA LEU A 30 5.17 -15.99 -1.81
C LEU A 30 6.40 -15.08 -1.85
N TYR A 31 6.32 -13.98 -2.59
CA TYR A 31 7.11 -12.80 -2.24
C TYR A 31 6.53 -12.22 -0.93
N GLU A 32 6.72 -12.96 0.17
CA GLU A 32 6.68 -12.44 1.53
C GLU A 32 8.05 -11.81 1.76
N PRO A 33 8.16 -10.48 1.95
CA PRO A 33 9.39 -9.92 2.48
C PRO A 33 9.61 -10.54 3.87
N ASP A 34 10.71 -11.27 4.00
CA ASP A 34 11.30 -11.86 5.20
C ASP A 34 10.39 -11.95 6.44
N ARG A 35 9.83 -13.14 6.64
CA ARG A 35 9.44 -13.64 7.96
C ARG A 35 10.73 -13.95 8.75
N SER A 36 11.52 -12.94 9.11
CA SER A 36 12.65 -13.06 10.05
C SER A 36 13.22 -11.70 10.46
N THR A 37 12.39 -10.79 10.98
CA THR A 37 12.85 -9.87 12.01
C THR A 37 11.69 -9.57 12.95
N ASN A 38 11.75 -10.17 14.13
CA ASN A 38 10.90 -9.81 15.26
C ASN A 38 11.35 -8.45 15.83
N TYR A 39 11.48 -7.42 14.99
CA TYR A 39 11.55 -6.05 15.48
C TYR A 39 10.12 -5.62 15.70
N LYS A 40 9.78 -5.47 16.97
CA LYS A 40 8.64 -4.71 17.49
C LYS A 40 8.83 -3.22 17.13
N ALA A 41 9.05 -2.92 15.85
CA ALA A 41 9.20 -1.58 15.35
C ALA A 41 7.81 -0.99 15.18
N SER A 42 7.33 -0.41 16.28
CA SER A 42 6.15 0.43 16.29
C SER A 42 6.48 1.69 15.49
N ALA A 43 5.62 2.08 14.57
CA ALA A 43 5.77 3.38 13.93
C ALA A 43 5.55 4.50 14.98
N ASP A 44 6.16 5.65 14.74
CA ASP A 44 5.95 6.84 15.56
C ASP A 44 4.52 7.36 15.35
N THR A 45 3.70 7.24 16.39
CA THR A 45 2.30 7.70 16.44
C THR A 45 2.16 9.05 17.14
N SER A 46 3.26 9.76 17.41
CA SER A 46 3.19 11.09 18.00
C SER A 46 2.34 12.03 17.14
N SER A 47 1.54 12.86 17.82
CA SER A 47 0.60 13.77 17.16
C SER A 47 1.29 14.68 16.14
N ALA A 48 2.49 15.18 16.47
CA ALA A 48 3.31 15.99 15.56
C ALA A 48 3.71 15.24 14.30
N ARG A 49 4.15 13.97 14.44
CA ARG A 49 4.57 13.15 13.30
C ARG A 49 3.39 12.80 12.38
N LEU A 50 2.27 12.38 12.96
CA LEU A 50 1.07 12.05 12.19
C LEU A 50 0.54 13.28 11.43
N ARG A 51 0.56 14.47 12.06
CA ARG A 51 0.16 15.73 11.42
C ARG A 51 1.07 16.11 10.25
N ALA A 52 2.38 15.96 10.40
CA ALA A 52 3.33 16.22 9.31
C ALA A 52 3.09 15.27 8.11
N LEU A 53 2.88 13.97 8.39
CA LEU A 53 2.57 12.98 7.36
C LEU A 53 1.20 13.23 6.71
N GLN A 54 0.20 13.66 7.47
CA GLN A 54 -1.11 14.05 6.95
C GLN A 54 -0.98 15.20 5.94
N GLN A 55 -0.29 16.29 6.30
CA GLN A 55 -0.10 17.43 5.40
C GLN A 55 0.58 17.01 4.10
N ARG A 56 1.56 16.13 4.19
CA ARG A 56 2.25 15.58 3.02
C ARG A 56 1.34 14.72 2.15
N PHE A 57 0.58 13.83 2.77
CA PHE A 57 -0.42 13.03 2.07
C PHE A 57 -1.42 13.91 1.32
N GLU A 58 -1.90 14.98 1.97
CA GLU A 58 -2.84 15.92 1.37
C GLU A 58 -2.28 16.66 0.15
N THR A 59 -1.04 17.12 0.26
CA THR A 59 -0.38 17.96 -0.76
C THR A 59 0.10 17.15 -1.96
N GLN A 60 0.59 15.93 -1.74
CA GLN A 60 1.25 15.15 -2.80
C GLN A 60 0.35 14.06 -3.38
N PHE A 61 -0.52 13.46 -2.55
CA PHE A 61 -1.35 12.33 -2.97
C PHE A 61 -2.82 12.74 -3.17
N LEU A 62 -3.48 13.32 -2.17
CA LEU A 62 -4.90 13.69 -2.29
C LEU A 62 -5.17 14.82 -3.28
N ALA A 63 -4.16 15.66 -3.58
CA ALA A 63 -4.24 16.65 -4.66
C ALA A 63 -4.46 16.01 -6.03
N ARG A 64 -4.00 14.76 -6.23
CA ARG A 64 -4.15 13.98 -7.47
C ARG A 64 -5.29 12.98 -7.37
N TYR A 65 -5.48 12.39 -6.20
CA TYR A 65 -6.44 11.32 -5.95
C TYR A 65 -7.34 11.68 -4.76
N PRO A 66 -8.42 12.46 -4.97
CA PRO A 66 -9.38 12.80 -3.92
C PRO A 66 -10.22 11.58 -3.51
N ILE A 67 -9.61 10.68 -2.75
CA ILE A 67 -10.23 9.44 -2.23
C ILE A 67 -10.88 9.70 -0.87
N ILE A 68 -10.36 10.68 -0.11
CA ILE A 68 -10.77 10.99 1.27
C ILE A 68 -10.93 12.50 1.42
N SER A 69 -11.95 12.94 2.17
CA SER A 69 -12.09 14.37 2.49
C SER A 69 -11.06 14.82 3.54
N ARG A 70 -10.50 16.02 3.37
CA ARG A 70 -9.48 16.57 4.29
C ARG A 70 -10.00 16.73 5.72
N ALA A 71 -11.26 17.14 5.86
CA ALA A 71 -11.92 17.28 7.16
C ALA A 71 -12.04 15.93 7.87
N TRP A 72 -12.40 14.88 7.14
CA TRP A 72 -12.48 13.52 7.68
C TRP A 72 -11.10 13.00 8.09
N LEU A 73 -10.10 13.12 7.22
CA LEU A 73 -8.74 12.69 7.53
C LEU A 73 -8.18 13.40 8.78
N THR A 74 -8.40 14.71 8.91
CA THR A 74 -7.98 15.49 10.08
C THR A 74 -8.62 14.96 11.37
N ARG A 75 -9.91 14.62 11.32
CA ARG A 75 -10.62 14.03 12.46
C ARG A 75 -10.04 12.66 12.82
N CYS A 76 -9.81 11.78 11.85
CA CYS A 76 -9.23 10.46 12.09
C CYS A 76 -7.83 10.56 12.68
N VAL A 77 -6.97 11.44 12.14
CA VAL A 77 -5.60 11.66 12.66
C VAL A 77 -5.62 12.11 14.11
N ARG A 78 -6.51 13.05 14.47
CA ARG A 78 -6.67 13.48 15.86
C ARG A 78 -7.10 12.32 16.75
N ASN A 79 -8.13 11.57 16.35
CA ASN A 79 -8.63 10.44 17.13
C ASN A 79 -7.53 9.38 17.35
N VAL A 80 -6.73 9.08 16.33
CA VAL A 80 -5.63 8.10 16.40
C VAL A 80 -4.46 8.63 17.24
N ALA A 81 -4.20 9.93 17.24
CA ALA A 81 -3.18 10.53 18.09
C ALA A 81 -3.57 10.57 19.57
N GLU A 82 -4.87 10.63 19.86
CA GLU A 82 -5.41 10.61 21.22
C GLU A 82 -5.58 9.20 21.79
N ARG A 83 -5.63 8.18 20.91
CA ARG A 83 -5.91 6.79 21.29
C ARG A 83 -4.74 5.88 20.91
N ASP A 84 -4.05 5.37 21.91
CA ASP A 84 -2.92 4.48 21.70
C ASP A 84 -3.38 3.10 21.20
N GLY A 85 -3.20 2.87 19.89
CA GLY A 85 -3.21 1.50 19.35
C GLY A 85 -4.59 0.92 19.01
N ASP A 86 -5.62 1.73 18.83
CA ASP A 86 -6.95 1.29 18.38
C ASP A 86 -6.90 0.38 17.15
N TRP A 87 -7.70 -0.68 17.11
CA TRP A 87 -7.88 -1.57 15.96
C TRP A 87 -8.96 -1.07 14.97
N SER A 88 -9.28 0.23 15.06
CA SER A 88 -10.38 0.82 14.31
C SER A 88 -10.08 0.93 12.82
N ALA A 89 -11.16 1.02 12.04
CA ALA A 89 -11.14 1.35 10.63
C ALA A 89 -10.46 2.69 10.34
N GLU A 90 -10.73 3.69 11.18
CA GLU A 90 -10.10 5.02 11.10
C GLU A 90 -8.57 4.92 11.27
N ALA A 91 -8.11 4.11 12.23
CA ALA A 91 -6.67 3.88 12.43
C ALA A 91 -6.03 3.20 11.22
N CYS A 92 -6.71 2.24 10.59
CA CYS A 92 -6.24 1.62 9.35
C CYS A 92 -6.04 2.66 8.24
N LEU A 93 -7.03 3.52 8.02
CA LEU A 93 -6.98 4.59 7.03
C LEU A 93 -5.82 5.55 7.28
N VAL A 94 -5.63 5.99 8.54
CA VAL A 94 -4.54 6.91 8.92
C VAL A 94 -3.17 6.27 8.68
N PHE A 95 -2.98 5.00 9.07
CA PHE A 95 -1.71 4.33 8.86
C PHE A 95 -1.41 4.06 7.38
N LEU A 96 -2.41 3.79 6.55
CA LEU A 96 -2.24 3.70 5.10
C LEU A 96 -1.79 5.06 4.51
N ALA A 97 -2.45 6.14 4.89
CA ALA A 97 -2.09 7.49 4.46
C ALA A 97 -0.65 7.85 4.89
N CYS A 98 -0.26 7.52 6.12
CA CYS A 98 1.09 7.74 6.65
C CYS A 98 2.14 6.90 5.91
N ALA A 99 1.81 5.66 5.57
CA ALA A 99 2.69 4.77 4.81
C ALA A 99 2.96 5.34 3.40
N ILE A 100 1.91 5.75 2.69
CA ILE A 100 2.03 6.39 1.37
C ILE A 100 2.82 7.69 1.46
N ALA A 101 2.49 8.57 2.42
CA ALA A 101 3.18 9.85 2.61
C ALA A 101 4.68 9.68 2.91
N SER A 102 5.05 8.62 3.63
CA SER A 102 6.45 8.30 3.92
C SER A 102 7.21 7.83 2.67
N LEU A 103 6.55 7.21 1.70
CA LEU A 103 7.16 6.88 0.40
C LEU A 103 7.36 8.13 -0.47
N CYS A 104 6.43 9.08 -0.41
CA CYS A 104 6.54 10.32 -1.18
C CYS A 104 7.72 11.20 -0.74
N ASP A 105 8.16 11.10 0.53
CA ASP A 105 9.38 11.75 1.03
C ASP A 105 10.65 11.28 0.32
N CYS A 106 10.73 9.99 0.00
CA CYS A 106 11.93 9.41 -0.60
C CYS A 106 12.21 9.99 -1.99
N SER A 107 11.17 10.24 -2.79
CA SER A 107 11.33 10.80 -4.14
C SER A 107 11.83 12.25 -4.16
N ALA A 108 11.60 13.01 -3.09
CA ALA A 108 12.04 14.41 -3.01
C ALA A 108 13.49 14.53 -2.51
N HIS A 109 13.90 13.70 -1.55
CA HIS A 109 15.28 13.74 -1.02
C HIS A 109 16.32 13.10 -1.95
N ASP A 110 15.95 12.05 -2.71
CA ASP A 110 16.85 11.43 -3.68
C ASP A 110 17.16 12.35 -4.88
N ALA A 111 16.30 13.35 -5.16
CA ALA A 111 16.50 14.29 -6.27
C ALA A 111 17.41 15.49 -5.92
N LEU A 112 17.61 15.80 -4.64
CA LEU A 112 18.35 17.00 -4.20
C LEU A 112 19.72 16.72 -3.57
N THR A 113 20.12 15.45 -3.46
CA THR A 113 21.42 15.08 -2.90
C THR A 113 22.22 14.31 -3.94
N PRO A 114 23.18 14.92 -4.66
CA PRO A 114 24.22 14.13 -5.29
C PRO A 114 24.89 13.34 -4.18
N GLN A 115 24.66 12.03 -4.16
CA GLN A 115 25.32 11.13 -3.22
C GLN A 115 26.82 11.24 -3.48
N THR A 116 27.51 12.00 -2.64
CA THR A 116 28.96 11.93 -2.53
C THR A 116 29.26 10.56 -1.94
N THR A 117 29.44 9.59 -2.84
CA THR A 117 29.93 8.25 -2.56
C THR A 117 31.32 8.33 -1.94
N SER A 118 31.40 8.51 -0.63
CA SER A 118 32.52 8.00 0.15
C SER A 118 32.23 6.52 0.40
N MET A 119 32.60 5.68 -0.58
CA MET A 119 32.62 4.24 -0.41
C MET A 119 33.69 3.88 0.63
N SER A 120 33.31 3.75 1.89
CA SER A 120 34.06 2.94 2.84
C SER A 120 33.64 1.47 2.68
N PRO A 121 34.54 0.53 2.34
CA PRO A 121 34.20 -0.85 1.98
C PRO A 121 33.77 -1.75 3.16
N ALA A 122 33.51 -1.19 4.35
CA ALA A 122 33.29 -1.97 5.58
C ALA A 122 31.81 -2.20 5.96
N SER A 123 30.83 -1.56 5.29
CA SER A 123 29.41 -1.64 5.70
C SER A 123 28.54 -2.52 4.79
N ALA A 124 29.13 -3.31 3.90
CA ALA A 124 28.41 -4.19 2.96
C ALA A 124 27.81 -5.47 3.59
N VAL A 125 27.76 -5.57 4.92
CA VAL A 125 27.18 -6.72 5.64
C VAL A 125 26.15 -6.23 6.66
N SER A 126 24.99 -5.83 6.15
CA SER A 126 23.74 -5.96 6.89
C SER A 126 22.64 -6.21 5.87
N GLY A 127 22.16 -7.46 5.85
CA GLY A 127 21.18 -8.01 4.92
C GLY A 127 19.78 -7.42 5.08
N SER A 128 19.64 -6.11 4.86
CA SER A 128 18.37 -5.45 4.62
C SER A 128 18.44 -4.91 3.20
N CYS A 129 17.87 -5.67 2.26
CA CYS A 129 17.66 -5.27 0.87
C CYS A 129 16.75 -4.03 0.68
N MET A 130 16.29 -3.41 1.77
CA MET A 130 15.49 -2.19 1.76
C MET A 130 16.34 -0.95 2.09
N PRO A 131 16.30 0.09 1.23
CA PRO A 131 16.96 1.36 1.53
C PRO A 131 16.37 1.97 2.81
N ASP A 132 17.24 2.49 3.69
CA ASP A 132 16.89 3.08 4.98
C ASP A 132 15.75 4.10 4.90
N SER A 133 15.67 4.84 3.79
CA SER A 133 14.64 5.84 3.50
C SER A 133 13.22 5.29 3.50
N ARG A 134 13.02 4.02 3.14
CA ARG A 134 11.69 3.38 3.06
C ARG A 134 11.25 2.75 4.38
N ARG A 135 12.13 2.55 5.36
CA ARG A 135 11.80 1.88 6.63
C ARG A 135 10.57 2.48 7.35
N PRO A 136 10.43 3.81 7.49
CA PRO A 136 9.26 4.41 8.14
C PRO A 136 7.94 4.01 7.47
N ALA A 137 7.93 3.97 6.14
CA ALA A 137 6.75 3.60 5.36
C ALA A 137 6.28 2.17 5.67
N TYR A 138 7.23 1.22 5.80
CA TYR A 138 6.94 -0.17 6.13
C TYR A 138 6.44 -0.37 7.56
N HIS A 139 6.87 0.46 8.52
CA HIS A 139 6.33 0.42 9.88
C HIS A 139 4.85 0.81 9.90
N TYR A 140 4.48 1.92 9.24
CA TYR A 140 3.07 2.31 9.12
C TYR A 140 2.26 1.27 8.34
N TRP A 141 2.79 0.74 7.24
CA TRP A 141 2.13 -0.35 6.51
C TRP A 141 1.89 -1.57 7.38
N THR A 142 2.84 -1.96 8.23
CA THR A 142 2.68 -3.11 9.12
C THR A 142 1.54 -2.88 10.12
N MET A 143 1.41 -1.66 10.65
CA MET A 143 0.31 -1.28 11.53
C MET A 143 -1.04 -1.26 10.78
N ALA A 144 -1.06 -0.79 9.54
CA ALA A 144 -2.23 -0.78 8.68
C ALA A 144 -2.67 -2.21 8.29
N LYS A 145 -1.76 -3.05 7.80
CA LYS A 145 -2.01 -4.42 7.33
C LYS A 145 -2.68 -5.27 8.40
N ARG A 146 -2.27 -5.12 9.67
CA ARG A 146 -2.90 -5.80 10.82
C ARG A 146 -4.37 -5.43 10.99
N ARG A 147 -4.74 -4.20 10.67
CA ARG A 147 -6.11 -3.69 10.75
C ARG A 147 -6.89 -3.96 9.48
N LEU A 148 -6.23 -4.03 8.32
CA LEU A 148 -6.91 -4.16 7.03
C LEU A 148 -7.86 -5.36 6.93
N GLY A 149 -7.67 -6.41 7.75
CA GLY A 149 -8.54 -7.57 7.84
C GLY A 149 -10.03 -7.24 7.99
N TRP A 150 -10.40 -6.23 8.81
CA TRP A 150 -11.81 -5.84 8.92
C TRP A 150 -12.36 -5.37 7.57
N ALA A 151 -11.60 -4.58 6.80
CA ALA A 151 -12.04 -4.10 5.49
C ALA A 151 -12.13 -5.24 4.45
N LEU A 152 -11.52 -6.39 4.76
CA LEU A 152 -11.64 -7.60 3.96
C LEU A 152 -12.86 -8.45 4.36
N ASP A 153 -13.32 -8.37 5.61
CA ASP A 153 -14.36 -9.26 6.12
C ASP A 153 -15.71 -8.54 6.35
N GLU A 154 -15.70 -7.22 6.50
CA GLU A 154 -16.87 -6.38 6.81
C GLU A 154 -17.74 -6.08 5.57
N PRO A 155 -19.04 -5.80 5.76
CA PRO A 155 -19.97 -5.49 4.69
C PRO A 155 -19.66 -4.14 4.01
N ALA A 156 -20.24 -3.97 2.83
CA ALA A 156 -20.07 -2.82 1.95
C ALA A 156 -20.06 -1.45 2.67
N GLY A 157 -19.12 -0.58 2.33
CA GLY A 157 -19.01 0.76 2.89
C GLY A 157 -17.86 1.59 2.33
N LEU A 158 -18.05 2.91 2.32
CA LEU A 158 -17.09 3.86 1.77
C LEU A 158 -15.72 3.78 2.45
N LEU A 159 -15.70 3.58 3.77
CA LEU A 159 -14.46 3.51 4.53
C LEU A 159 -13.63 2.28 4.17
N ALA A 160 -14.28 1.14 3.93
CA ALA A 160 -13.62 -0.07 3.43
C ALA A 160 -13.06 0.19 2.03
N ALA A 161 -13.85 0.78 1.13
CA ALA A 161 -13.42 1.15 -0.21
C ALA A 161 -12.20 2.08 -0.21
N GLN A 162 -12.18 3.09 0.66
CA GLN A 162 -11.05 4.01 0.85
C GLN A 162 -9.80 3.26 1.33
N CYS A 163 -9.92 2.43 2.37
CA CYS A 163 -8.80 1.65 2.89
C CYS A 163 -8.24 0.69 1.83
N LEU A 164 -9.11 -0.03 1.13
CA LEU A 164 -8.73 -0.96 0.07
C LEU A 164 -8.08 -0.24 -1.11
N CYS A 165 -8.62 0.90 -1.53
CA CYS A 165 -8.03 1.72 -2.59
C CYS A 165 -6.62 2.20 -2.20
N LEU A 166 -6.44 2.74 -0.98
CA LEU A 166 -5.12 3.14 -0.49
C LEU A 166 -4.15 1.96 -0.35
N ALA A 167 -4.61 0.79 0.07
CA ALA A 167 -3.79 -0.43 0.08
C ALA A 167 -3.37 -0.86 -1.34
N GLY A 168 -4.26 -0.67 -2.33
CA GLY A 168 -3.92 -0.83 -3.74
C GLY A 168 -2.81 0.11 -4.19
N PHE A 169 -2.89 1.40 -3.84
CA PHE A 169 -1.83 2.37 -4.11
C PHE A 169 -0.52 2.04 -3.42
N TRP A 170 -0.56 1.59 -2.16
CA TRP A 170 0.64 1.10 -1.48
C TRP A 170 1.34 -0.01 -2.29
N HIS A 171 0.57 -0.97 -2.81
CA HIS A 171 1.11 -2.04 -3.64
C HIS A 171 1.63 -1.54 -4.99
N LEU A 172 0.96 -0.59 -5.65
CA LEU A 172 1.47 0.04 -6.88
C LEU A 172 2.81 0.74 -6.65
N LEU A 173 2.92 1.55 -5.58
CA LEU A 173 4.13 2.29 -5.22
C LEU A 173 5.31 1.38 -4.81
N ASN A 174 5.02 0.12 -4.48
CA ASN A 174 6.01 -0.93 -4.20
C ASN A 174 6.10 -1.97 -5.34
N PHE A 175 5.70 -1.61 -6.56
CA PHE A 175 5.85 -2.44 -7.76
C PHE A 175 5.21 -3.83 -7.67
N ALA A 176 4.07 -3.93 -6.96
CA ALA A 176 3.30 -5.17 -6.79
C ALA A 176 1.92 -5.08 -7.47
N PRO A 177 1.84 -4.95 -8.81
CA PRO A 177 0.59 -4.65 -9.52
C PRO A 177 -0.47 -5.74 -9.36
N ARG A 178 -0.10 -7.02 -9.29
CA ARG A 178 -1.08 -8.10 -9.04
C ARG A 178 -1.81 -7.96 -7.71
N ARG A 179 -1.09 -7.58 -6.65
CA ARG A 179 -1.66 -7.32 -5.33
C ARG A 179 -2.50 -6.05 -5.33
N ALA A 180 -2.03 -5.01 -6.02
CA ALA A 180 -2.78 -3.76 -6.17
C ALA A 180 -4.15 -4.00 -6.84
N ARG A 181 -4.16 -4.72 -7.96
CA ARG A 181 -5.40 -5.09 -8.67
C ARG A 181 -6.38 -5.81 -7.77
N ASN A 182 -5.92 -6.78 -6.97
CA ASN A 182 -6.80 -7.47 -6.03
C ASN A 182 -7.44 -6.48 -5.04
N MET A 183 -6.67 -5.53 -4.50
CA MET A 183 -7.23 -4.51 -3.60
C MET A 183 -8.24 -3.60 -4.31
N PHE A 184 -7.99 -3.19 -5.56
CA PHE A 184 -8.93 -2.35 -6.32
C PHE A 184 -10.23 -3.08 -6.65
N TYR A 185 -10.19 -4.34 -7.06
CA TYR A 185 -11.41 -5.14 -7.25
C TYR A 185 -12.25 -5.20 -5.97
N ARG A 186 -11.59 -5.42 -4.84
CA ARG A 186 -12.28 -5.46 -3.54
C ARG A 186 -12.83 -4.10 -3.13
N ALA A 187 -12.13 -3.01 -3.46
CA ALA A 187 -12.63 -1.66 -3.21
C ALA A 187 -13.94 -1.42 -3.99
N ILE A 188 -14.00 -1.83 -5.26
CA ILE A 188 -15.22 -1.76 -6.07
C ILE A 188 -16.33 -2.61 -5.46
N GLU A 189 -16.04 -3.87 -5.10
CA GLU A 189 -17.03 -4.77 -4.50
C GLU A 189 -17.59 -4.21 -3.19
N SER A 190 -16.74 -3.60 -2.36
CA SER A 190 -17.18 -2.97 -1.11
C SER A 190 -18.12 -1.77 -1.30
N MET A 191 -18.28 -1.25 -2.51
CA MET A 191 -19.23 -0.17 -2.81
C MET A 191 -20.50 -0.66 -3.50
N ARG A 192 -20.58 -1.94 -3.87
CA ARG A 192 -21.67 -2.49 -4.70
C ARG A 192 -23.04 -2.37 -4.05
N ASP A 193 -23.11 -2.64 -2.74
CA ASP A 193 -24.36 -2.63 -1.97
C ASP A 193 -24.61 -1.30 -1.24
N MET A 194 -23.79 -0.27 -1.50
CA MET A 194 -23.96 1.04 -0.88
C MET A 194 -25.19 1.77 -1.42
N THR A 195 -26.09 2.18 -0.52
CA THR A 195 -27.20 3.07 -0.85
C THR A 195 -26.73 4.51 -0.99
N PHE A 196 -26.23 4.90 -2.16
CA PHE A 196 -25.70 6.25 -2.43
C PHE A 196 -26.66 7.39 -2.04
N SER A 197 -27.96 7.16 -2.04
CA SER A 197 -28.97 8.17 -1.68
C SER A 197 -28.89 8.63 -0.22
N SER A 198 -28.38 7.80 0.70
CA SER A 198 -28.29 8.13 2.13
C SER A 198 -27.00 8.83 2.53
N LEU A 199 -26.01 8.92 1.64
CA LEU A 199 -24.73 9.54 1.94
C LEU A 199 -24.77 11.08 1.82
N PRO A 200 -23.92 11.81 2.53
CA PRO A 200 -23.62 13.21 2.23
C PRO A 200 -23.09 13.38 0.81
N ASP A 201 -23.36 14.52 0.18
CA ASP A 201 -22.98 14.73 -1.23
C ASP A 201 -21.47 14.60 -1.47
N ILE A 202 -20.64 15.07 -0.53
CA ILE A 202 -19.18 14.93 -0.62
C ILE A 202 -18.80 13.45 -0.69
N GLU A 203 -19.40 12.61 0.14
CA GLU A 203 -19.09 11.18 0.18
C GLU A 203 -19.56 10.45 -1.08
N LYS A 204 -20.69 10.86 -1.68
CA LYS A 204 -21.13 10.35 -2.99
C LYS A 204 -20.10 10.66 -4.08
N HIS A 205 -19.57 11.88 -4.10
CA HIS A 205 -18.56 12.28 -5.08
C HIS A 205 -17.27 11.46 -4.89
N LEU A 206 -16.81 11.28 -3.66
CA LEU A 206 -15.65 10.46 -3.35
C LEU A 206 -15.87 9.00 -3.79
N ALA A 207 -17.02 8.41 -3.46
CA ALA A 207 -17.33 7.03 -3.83
C ALA A 207 -17.35 6.82 -5.36
N ARG A 208 -17.97 7.75 -6.10
CA ARG A 208 -17.94 7.74 -7.58
C ARG A 208 -16.52 7.88 -8.12
N PHE A 209 -15.73 8.79 -7.56
CA PHE A 209 -14.34 8.98 -7.96
C PHE A 209 -13.51 7.71 -7.73
N ILE A 210 -13.63 7.08 -6.55
CA ILE A 210 -12.94 5.82 -6.22
C ILE A 210 -13.32 4.73 -7.21
N HIS A 211 -14.61 4.61 -7.54
CA HIS A 211 -15.10 3.61 -8.48
C HIS A 211 -14.45 3.79 -9.86
N VAL A 212 -14.55 5.00 -10.44
CA VAL A 212 -13.94 5.30 -11.75
C VAL A 212 -12.43 5.07 -11.72
N LEU A 213 -11.74 5.61 -10.72
CA LEU A 213 -10.30 5.45 -10.57
C LEU A 213 -9.88 3.97 -10.49
N CYS A 214 -10.60 3.16 -9.72
CA CYS A 214 -10.28 1.74 -9.59
C CYS A 214 -10.56 0.99 -10.90
N THR A 215 -11.62 1.33 -11.63
CA THR A 215 -11.90 0.75 -12.95
C THR A 215 -10.78 1.08 -13.94
N ASP A 216 -10.37 2.35 -14.03
CA ASP A 216 -9.31 2.80 -14.93
C ASP A 216 -7.96 2.13 -14.61
N LEU A 217 -7.68 1.83 -13.35
CA LEU A 217 -6.46 1.14 -12.91
C LEU A 217 -6.49 -0.38 -13.13
N LEU A 218 -7.64 -0.94 -13.55
CA LEU A 218 -7.84 -2.36 -13.80
C LEU A 218 -7.86 -2.73 -15.28
N GLU A 219 -8.06 -1.74 -16.16
CA GLU A 219 -7.92 -1.84 -17.63
C GLU A 219 -6.45 -1.92 -18.07
#